data_AF-A0A4Q5WUP0-F1
#
_entry.id   AF-A0A4Q5WUP0-F1
#
_cell.length_a   1.000
_cell.length_b   1.000
_cell.length_c   1.000
_cell.angle_alpha   90.00
_cell.angle_beta   90.00
_cell.angle_gamma   90.00
#
_symmetry.space_group_name_H-M   'P 1'
#
loop_
_entity.id
_entity.type
_entity.pdbx_description
1 polymer ?
#
loop_
_entity_poly.entity_id
_entity_poly.type
_entity_poly.pdbx_seq_one_letter_code
_entity_poly.pdbx_strand_id
1 'polypeptide(L)'
;MTFFPARRASRRDRSTPPSFFLFRMALALLVSAGTGATMHASAQNALDRVGLTAARPASPAYALRKLSNAYAGKAVQVRRSSDNTTQDIGFTANGDLDTS
;
A
#
# COMPACT_ATOMS: atom_id res chain seq x y z
N MET A 1 48.26 66.75 -42.46
CA MET A 1 48.40 65.55 -41.61
C MET A 1 47.20 64.66 -41.83
N THR A 2 47.47 63.45 -42.28
CA THR A 2 46.57 62.42 -42.80
C THR A 2 46.18 61.40 -41.72
N PHE A 3 44.94 60.89 -41.82
CA PHE A 3 44.44 59.56 -41.48
C PHE A 3 44.47 59.00 -40.03
N PHE A 4 43.23 58.79 -39.52
CA PHE A 4 42.64 57.79 -38.60
C PHE A 4 43.45 56.54 -38.16
N PRO A 5 43.17 55.96 -36.95
CA PRO A 5 42.17 54.87 -36.86
C PRO A 5 41.34 54.72 -35.56
N ALA A 6 40.29 53.91 -35.70
CA ALA A 6 39.24 53.56 -34.75
C ALA A 6 39.65 52.54 -33.65
N ARG A 7 39.00 52.60 -32.48
CA ARG A 7 38.77 51.44 -31.57
C ARG A 7 37.39 51.62 -30.91
N ARG A 8 36.39 50.83 -31.29
CA ARG A 8 36.07 49.47 -30.83
C ARG A 8 34.98 49.48 -29.74
N ALA A 9 33.75 49.30 -30.22
CA ALA A 9 32.74 48.35 -29.75
C ALA A 9 32.18 48.40 -28.32
N SER A 10 30.86 48.17 -28.29
CA SER A 10 30.17 47.31 -27.33
C SER A 10 29.84 47.92 -25.97
N ARG A 11 28.87 48.84 -25.95
CA ARG A 11 27.93 48.87 -24.81
C ARG A 11 26.76 47.94 -25.13
N ARG A 12 26.86 46.73 -24.59
CA ARG A 12 25.81 45.71 -24.58
C ARG A 12 24.56 46.31 -23.94
N ASP A 13 23.48 46.29 -24.70
CA ASP A 13 22.12 46.25 -24.19
C ASP A 13 22.05 45.15 -23.10
N ARG A 14 21.63 45.55 -21.89
CA ARG A 14 21.39 44.65 -20.77
C ARG A 14 19.94 44.79 -20.34
N SER A 15 19.02 44.65 -21.29
CA SER A 15 17.63 44.29 -21.02
C SER A 15 17.57 42.78 -20.75
N THR A 16 17.61 42.39 -19.47
CA THR A 16 17.09 41.06 -19.09
C THR A 16 15.59 41.08 -19.36
N PRO A 17 15.03 40.21 -20.23
CA PRO A 17 13.60 40.22 -20.48
C PRO A 17 12.83 39.76 -19.22
N PRO A 18 11.65 40.33 -18.92
CA PRO A 18 10.89 40.07 -17.69
C PRO A 18 10.30 38.65 -17.58
N SER A 19 10.59 37.76 -18.53
CA SER A 19 9.91 36.47 -18.70
C SER A 19 10.61 35.26 -18.05
N PHE A 20 11.84 35.39 -17.52
CA PHE A 20 12.54 34.25 -16.89
C PHE A 20 12.22 34.07 -15.41
N PHE A 21 11.66 35.08 -14.74
CA PHE A 21 11.22 34.96 -13.34
C PHE A 21 10.01 34.03 -13.21
N LEU A 22 9.14 34.01 -14.22
CA LEU A 22 7.96 33.15 -14.28
C LEU A 22 8.30 31.69 -14.61
N PHE A 23 9.43 31.42 -15.29
CA PHE A 23 9.83 30.06 -15.66
C PHE A 23 10.63 29.33 -14.56
N ARG A 24 11.30 30.06 -13.66
CA ARG A 24 11.85 29.48 -12.41
C ARG A 24 10.77 29.21 -11.35
N MET A 25 9.62 29.88 -11.47
CA MET A 25 8.39 29.63 -10.71
C MET A 25 7.50 28.53 -11.31
N ALA A 26 7.96 27.82 -12.36
CA ALA A 26 7.23 26.69 -12.94
C ALA A 26 7.91 25.33 -12.68
N LEU A 27 9.12 25.31 -12.08
CA LEU A 27 9.86 24.06 -11.82
C LEU A 27 9.99 23.71 -10.32
N ALA A 28 9.35 24.46 -9.42
CA ALA A 28 9.49 24.28 -7.97
C ALA A 28 8.19 23.84 -7.29
N LEU A 29 7.44 22.90 -7.87
CA LEU A 29 6.33 22.27 -7.15
C LEU A 29 6.13 20.79 -7.55
N LEU A 30 7.18 19.99 -7.43
CA LEU A 30 7.02 18.58 -7.08
C LEU A 30 7.24 18.44 -5.57
N VAL A 31 6.40 19.10 -4.77
CA VAL A 31 6.33 18.82 -3.34
C VAL A 31 5.49 17.56 -3.20
N SER A 32 6.22 16.43 -3.18
CA SER A 32 5.83 15.10 -2.73
C SER A 32 4.35 14.93 -2.34
N ALA A 33 3.50 14.58 -3.31
CA ALA A 33 2.28 13.82 -3.01
C ALA A 33 2.65 12.35 -2.78
N GLY A 34 3.56 12.11 -1.83
CA GLY A 34 3.67 10.82 -1.17
C GLY A 34 2.58 10.76 -0.10
N THR A 35 1.31 10.84 -0.51
CA THR A 35 0.21 10.53 0.39
C THR A 35 0.49 9.11 0.87
N GLY A 36 0.87 8.98 2.14
CA GLY A 36 1.08 7.67 2.75
C GLY A 36 -0.21 6.88 2.55
N ALA A 37 -0.22 5.99 1.56
CA ALA A 37 -1.28 5.03 1.41
C ALA A 37 -1.20 4.18 2.68
N THR A 38 -2.09 4.44 3.63
CA THR A 38 -2.32 3.55 4.75
C THR A 38 -2.85 2.27 4.12
N MET A 39 -1.94 1.34 3.85
CA MET A 39 -2.26 -0.01 3.41
C MET A 39 -3.01 -0.68 4.55
N HIS A 40 -4.33 -0.52 4.57
CA HIS A 40 -5.17 -1.34 5.43
C HIS A 40 -5.10 -2.75 4.86
N ALA A 41 -4.24 -3.59 5.45
CA ALA A 41 -4.28 -5.02 5.20
C ALA A 41 -5.66 -5.51 5.63
N SER A 42 -6.58 -5.68 4.66
CA SER A 42 -7.84 -6.36 4.90
C SER A 42 -7.55 -7.84 5.03
N ALA A 43 -7.86 -8.42 6.20
CA ALA A 43 -7.88 -9.86 6.32
C ALA A 43 -9.03 -10.41 5.46
N GLN A 44 -8.75 -11.40 4.60
CA GLN A 44 -9.78 -12.11 3.83
C GLN A 44 -10.89 -12.69 4.74
N ASN A 45 -10.54 -12.99 5.99
CA ASN A 45 -11.44 -13.50 7.02
C ASN A 45 -11.25 -12.70 8.31
N ALA A 46 -12.06 -11.68 8.52
CA ALA A 46 -12.08 -10.94 9.79
C ALA A 46 -12.49 -11.89 10.93
N LEU A 47 -11.84 -11.78 12.08
CA LEU A 47 -12.15 -12.58 13.27
C LEU A 47 -13.38 -12.01 14.01
N ASP A 48 -14.51 -11.87 13.31
CA ASP A 48 -15.71 -11.19 13.78
C ASP A 48 -16.42 -11.94 14.94
N ARG A 49 -16.31 -13.28 14.99
CA ARG A 49 -16.87 -14.10 16.08
C ARG A 49 -16.10 -14.01 17.41
N VAL A 50 -15.00 -13.28 17.45
CA VAL A 50 -14.24 -12.98 18.68
C VAL A 50 -14.16 -11.47 18.96
N GLY A 51 -14.94 -10.65 18.25
CA GLY A 51 -15.04 -9.22 18.52
C GLY A 51 -13.81 -8.40 18.11
N LEU A 52 -12.97 -8.93 17.21
CA LEU A 52 -11.92 -8.12 16.60
C LEU A 52 -12.53 -7.23 15.51
N THR A 53 -12.19 -5.94 15.57
CA THR A 53 -12.64 -4.90 14.65
C THR A 53 -11.45 -4.23 13.98
N ALA A 54 -11.68 -3.33 13.03
CA ALA A 54 -10.61 -2.56 12.40
C ALA A 54 -9.74 -1.76 13.39
N ALA A 55 -10.25 -1.45 14.58
CA ALA A 55 -9.51 -0.77 15.64
C ALA A 55 -8.55 -1.70 16.42
N ARG A 56 -8.69 -3.01 16.26
CA ARG A 56 -7.84 -4.05 16.87
C ARG A 56 -7.40 -5.01 15.76
N PRO A 57 -6.34 -4.65 15.00
CA PRO A 57 -5.93 -5.43 13.84
C PRO A 57 -5.64 -6.88 14.24
N ALA A 58 -6.10 -7.81 13.41
CA ALA A 58 -6.04 -9.23 13.70
C ALA A 58 -4.60 -9.75 13.62
N SER A 59 -4.16 -10.40 14.70
CA SER A 59 -3.05 -11.36 14.67
C SER A 59 -3.54 -12.67 14.04
N PRO A 60 -2.70 -13.46 13.36
CA PRO A 60 -3.07 -14.82 12.95
C PRO A 60 -3.61 -15.59 14.15
N ALA A 61 -4.83 -16.12 14.01
CA ALA A 61 -5.52 -16.88 15.04
C ALA A 61 -5.84 -18.27 14.54
N TYR A 62 -5.61 -19.27 15.40
CA TYR A 62 -5.91 -20.66 15.14
C TYR A 62 -6.90 -21.16 16.20
N ALA A 63 -7.96 -21.82 15.76
CA ALA A 63 -8.94 -22.43 16.64
C ALA A 63 -9.64 -23.58 15.92
N LEU A 64 -10.15 -24.54 16.69
CA LEU A 64 -11.03 -25.59 16.17
C LEU A 64 -12.48 -25.13 16.01
N ARG A 65 -12.84 -23.97 16.58
CA ARG A 65 -14.13 -23.30 16.34
C ARG A 65 -13.99 -22.23 15.26
N LYS A 66 -15.05 -21.99 14.52
CA LYS A 66 -15.11 -20.97 13.47
C LYS A 66 -15.00 -19.56 14.08
N LEU A 67 -13.98 -18.80 13.68
CA LEU A 67 -13.71 -17.44 14.17
C LEU A 67 -14.21 -16.33 13.24
N SER A 68 -14.54 -16.68 11.99
CA SER A 68 -15.01 -15.75 10.96
C SER A 68 -16.31 -16.27 10.35
N ASN A 69 -17.36 -15.45 10.28
CA ASN A 69 -18.57 -15.82 9.53
C ASN A 69 -18.31 -15.97 8.02
N ALA A 70 -17.37 -15.19 7.47
CA ALA A 70 -16.99 -15.23 6.06
C ALA A 70 -16.13 -16.44 5.68
N TYR A 71 -15.60 -17.18 6.65
CA TYR A 71 -14.75 -18.34 6.38
C TYR A 71 -15.56 -19.54 5.89
N ALA A 72 -15.35 -19.94 4.63
CA ALA A 72 -16.01 -21.08 3.99
C ALA A 72 -15.14 -22.36 3.96
N GLY A 73 -13.92 -22.30 4.51
CA GLY A 73 -12.98 -23.42 4.50
C GLY A 73 -13.25 -24.49 5.57
N LYS A 74 -12.43 -25.54 5.54
CA LYS A 74 -12.40 -26.62 6.53
C LYS A 74 -11.65 -26.17 7.79
N ALA A 75 -11.99 -26.73 8.94
CA ALA A 75 -11.36 -26.38 10.21
C ALA A 75 -9.92 -26.91 10.28
N VAL A 76 -9.72 -28.15 9.86
CA VAL A 76 -8.44 -28.85 9.94
C VAL A 76 -8.41 -30.00 8.94
N GLN A 77 -7.20 -30.36 8.50
CA GLN A 77 -6.95 -31.61 7.80
C GLN A 77 -6.22 -32.56 8.75
N VAL A 78 -6.77 -33.75 8.96
CA VAL A 78 -6.18 -34.79 9.79
C VAL A 78 -5.51 -35.83 8.87
N ARG A 79 -4.35 -36.35 9.27
CA ARG A 79 -3.69 -37.47 8.60
C ARG A 79 -3.62 -38.66 9.55
N ARG A 80 -4.13 -39.82 9.14
CA ARG A 80 -3.98 -41.06 9.89
C ARG A 80 -2.55 -41.57 9.75
N SER A 81 -1.89 -41.86 10.87
CA SER A 81 -0.47 -42.26 10.87
C SER A 81 -0.21 -43.63 10.27
N SER A 82 -1.17 -44.56 10.32
CA SER A 82 -1.01 -45.94 9.86
C SER A 82 -0.96 -46.08 8.35
N ASP A 83 -1.68 -45.22 7.61
CA ASP A 83 -1.85 -45.34 6.16
C ASP A 83 -1.74 -44.00 5.42
N ASN A 84 -1.39 -42.93 6.12
CA ASN A 84 -1.26 -41.56 5.60
C ASN A 84 -2.51 -41.00 4.90
N THR A 85 -3.66 -41.63 5.07
CA THR A 85 -4.92 -41.09 4.54
C THR A 85 -5.23 -39.75 5.20
N THR A 86 -5.71 -38.79 4.40
CA THR A 86 -6.08 -37.47 4.89
C THR A 86 -7.60 -37.30 4.90
N GLN A 87 -8.11 -36.53 5.87
CA GLN A 87 -9.52 -36.18 5.97
C GLN A 87 -9.65 -34.72 6.37
N ASP A 88 -10.44 -33.98 5.62
CA ASP A 88 -10.79 -32.61 5.97
C ASP A 88 -12.01 -32.59 6.89
N ILE A 89 -11.86 -31.97 8.05
CA ILE A 89 -12.93 -31.82 9.05
C ILE A 89 -13.48 -30.40 8.98
N GLY A 90 -14.80 -30.27 8.90
CA GLY A 90 -15.52 -29.01 8.77
C GLY A 90 -15.97 -28.41 10.11
N PHE A 91 -16.91 -27.48 10.02
CA PHE A 91 -17.60 -26.93 11.17
C PHE A 91 -19.09 -27.32 11.13
N THR A 92 -19.71 -27.44 12.31
CA THR A 92 -21.17 -27.58 12.45
C THR A 92 -21.89 -26.27 12.09
N ALA A 93 -23.22 -26.30 12.06
CA ALA A 93 -24.04 -25.09 11.86
C ALA A 93 -23.77 -23.99 12.91
N ASN A 94 -23.46 -24.38 14.15
CA ASN A 94 -23.10 -23.46 15.23
C ASN A 94 -21.66 -22.91 15.06
N GLY A 95 -20.86 -23.58 14.22
CA GLY A 95 -19.46 -23.25 13.96
C GLY A 95 -18.48 -23.90 14.94
N ASP A 96 -18.90 -24.97 15.60
CA ASP A 96 -18.01 -25.85 16.35
C ASP A 96 -17.32 -26.85 15.41
N LEU A 97 -16.27 -27.52 15.86
CA LEU A 97 -15.66 -28.60 15.08
C LEU A 97 -16.68 -29.71 14.83
N ASP A 98 -16.81 -30.15 13.60
CA ASP A 98 -17.68 -31.27 13.27
C ASP A 98 -17.02 -32.61 13.67
N THR A 99 -17.63 -33.34 14.61
CA THR A 99 -17.12 -34.64 15.09
C THR A 99 -18.00 -35.80 14.66
N SER A 100 -18.96 -35.57 13.76
CA SER A 100 -19.90 -36.58 13.27
C SER A 100 -19.41 -37.34 12.05
#